data_AF-A0A6P2C7A2-F1
#
_entry.id   AF-A0A6P2C7A2-F1
#
_cell.length_a   1.000
_cell.length_b   1.000
_cell.length_c   1.000
_cell.angle_alpha   90.00
_cell.angle_beta   90.00
_cell.angle_gamma   90.00
#
_symmetry.space_group_name_H-M   'P 1'
#
loop_
_entity.id
_entity.type
_entity.pdbx_description
1 polymer ?
#
loop_
_entity_poly.entity_id
_entity_poly.type
_entity_poly.pdbx_seq_one_letter_code
_entity_poly.pdbx_strand_id
1 'polypeptide(L)'
;MTDPKTSRHVEIKDDDDRTAAVAEVTTAAGPEGTVRTSMHAKNEHVRPGDRTALVDEVMDLPEVRASDRVEAAVPLGDAESVERLRERTDDAVLRAAGSTTLLDANVPQDDEHRRAQPPTGDQPADAGDES
;
A
#
# COMPACT_ATOMS: atom_id res chain seq x y z
N MET A 1 -24.71 -6.97 11.64
CA MET A 1 -23.54 -6.50 12.40
C MET A 1 -22.73 -5.72 11.40
N THR A 2 -22.68 -4.38 11.51
CA THR A 2 -21.90 -3.55 10.58
C THR A 2 -20.46 -3.58 11.04
N ASP A 3 -19.63 -4.33 10.31
CA ASP A 3 -18.19 -4.34 10.50
C ASP A 3 -17.66 -2.90 10.43
N PRO A 4 -16.90 -2.44 11.44
CA PRO A 4 -16.38 -1.08 11.43
C PRO A 4 -15.39 -0.98 10.26
N LYS A 5 -15.73 -0.17 9.25
CA LYS A 5 -14.76 0.26 8.25
C LYS A 5 -13.69 1.06 9.00
N THR A 6 -12.45 0.55 9.06
CA THR A 6 -11.34 1.33 9.58
C THR A 6 -10.85 2.24 8.45
N SER A 7 -11.15 3.53 8.59
CA SER A 7 -10.68 4.57 7.70
C SER A 7 -9.53 5.33 8.37
N ARG A 8 -8.42 5.48 7.66
CA ARG A 8 -7.25 6.24 8.04
C ARG A 8 -7.06 7.43 7.12
N HIS A 9 -6.74 8.55 7.72
CA HIS A 9 -6.43 9.79 7.01
C HIS A 9 -4.94 10.04 7.06
N VAL A 10 -4.32 10.27 5.91
CA VAL A 10 -2.91 10.66 5.75
C VAL A 10 -2.89 12.04 5.11
N GLU A 11 -2.09 12.94 5.65
CA GLU A 11 -1.91 14.29 5.11
C GLU A 11 -0.42 14.61 4.96
N ILE A 12 -0.07 15.25 3.84
CA ILE A 12 1.24 15.87 3.63
C ILE A 12 1.08 17.37 3.80
N LYS A 13 1.93 17.97 4.62
CA LYS A 13 1.99 19.41 4.85
C LYS A 13 3.08 20.04 3.98
N ASP A 14 2.79 21.21 3.45
CA ASP A 14 3.76 22.10 2.80
C ASP A 14 4.64 22.82 3.84
N ASP A 15 5.69 23.54 3.43
CA ASP A 15 6.54 24.34 4.33
C ASP A 15 5.76 25.39 5.16
N ASP A 16 4.57 25.81 4.70
CA ASP A 16 3.68 26.70 5.45
C ASP A 16 2.77 25.94 6.45
N ASP A 17 3.02 24.67 6.75
CA ASP A 17 2.18 23.79 7.58
C ASP A 17 0.74 23.58 7.04
N ARG A 18 0.50 23.99 5.79
CA ARG A 18 -0.78 23.84 5.10
C ARG A 18 -0.87 22.46 4.46
N THR A 19 -2.03 21.83 4.53
CA THR A 19 -2.27 20.55 3.86
C THR A 19 -2.11 20.70 2.35
N ALA A 20 -1.08 20.08 1.79
CA ALA A 20 -0.77 20.07 0.37
C ALA A 20 -1.57 18.96 -0.33
N ALA A 21 -1.47 17.75 0.20
CA ALA A 21 -2.12 16.55 -0.32
C ALA A 21 -2.69 15.70 0.82
N VAL A 22 -3.76 14.97 0.54
CA VAL A 22 -4.41 14.06 1.48
C VAL A 22 -4.72 12.73 0.83
N ALA A 23 -4.67 11.67 1.63
CA ALA A 23 -5.16 10.36 1.26
C ALA A 23 -6.11 9.82 2.32
N GLU A 24 -7.19 9.19 1.87
CA GLU A 24 -8.08 8.40 2.70
C GLU A 24 -7.88 6.93 2.38
N VAL A 25 -7.48 6.17 3.38
CA VAL A 25 -7.22 4.73 3.31
C VAL A 25 -8.34 4.02 4.03
N THR A 26 -9.11 3.21 3.32
CA THR A 26 -10.19 2.42 3.89
C THR A 26 -9.88 0.95 3.72
N THR A 27 -9.72 0.25 4.83
CA THR A 27 -9.66 -1.21 4.82
C THR A 27 -11.08 -1.75 4.86
N ALA A 28 -11.49 -2.44 3.79
CA ALA A 28 -12.71 -3.20 3.82
C ALA A 28 -12.40 -4.57 4.42
N ALA A 29 -12.88 -4.83 5.64
CA ALA A 29 -12.89 -6.17 6.21
C ALA A 29 -13.86 -7.05 5.42
N GLY A 30 -13.42 -7.53 4.25
CA GLY A 30 -14.12 -8.46 3.39
C GLY A 30 -13.18 -9.62 3.00
N PRO A 31 -13.72 -10.71 2.44
CA PRO A 31 -12.96 -11.92 2.14
C PRO A 31 -11.84 -11.73 1.11
N GLU A 32 -11.75 -10.56 0.48
CA GLU A 32 -10.83 -10.25 -0.62
C GLU A 32 -9.58 -9.45 -0.19
N GLY A 33 -9.43 -9.10 1.09
CA GLY A 33 -8.19 -8.48 1.60
C GLY A 33 -7.72 -7.24 0.82
N THR A 34 -8.66 -6.48 0.24
CA THR A 34 -8.34 -5.34 -0.63
C THR A 34 -8.48 -4.03 0.14
N VAL A 35 -7.44 -3.22 0.14
CA VAL A 35 -7.45 -1.86 0.69
C VAL A 35 -7.78 -0.86 -0.41
N ARG A 36 -8.65 0.11 -0.09
CA ARG A 36 -8.97 1.21 -0.98
C ARG A 36 -8.30 2.48 -0.49
N THR A 37 -7.64 3.18 -1.39
CA THR A 37 -7.03 4.47 -1.10
C THR A 37 -7.60 5.52 -2.05
N SER A 38 -7.84 6.72 -1.56
CA SER A 38 -8.33 7.85 -2.37
C SER A 38 -7.47 9.06 -2.07
N MET A 39 -6.75 9.53 -3.09
CA MET A 39 -5.75 10.58 -2.97
C MET A 39 -6.26 11.85 -3.64
N HIS A 40 -6.09 12.97 -2.96
CA HIS A 40 -6.55 14.27 -3.42
C HIS A 40 -5.55 15.36 -3.05
N ALA A 41 -5.18 16.20 -4.02
CA ALA A 41 -4.49 17.45 -3.72
C ALA A 41 -5.51 18.46 -3.17
N LYS A 42 -5.18 19.12 -2.06
CA LYS A 42 -6.01 20.20 -1.49
C LYS A 42 -5.76 21.53 -2.20
N ASN A 43 -4.55 21.71 -2.74
CA ASN A 43 -4.14 22.89 -3.48
C ASN A 43 -3.94 22.54 -4.96
N GLU A 44 -4.41 23.42 -5.85
CA GLU A 44 -4.10 23.34 -7.29
C GLU A 44 -2.58 23.45 -7.55
N HIS A 45 -1.84 24.04 -6.61
CA HIS A 45 -0.40 24.23 -6.63
C HIS A 45 0.31 23.36 -5.58
N VAL A 46 0.06 22.06 -5.61
CA VAL A 46 0.88 21.11 -4.85
C VAL A 46 2.29 21.09 -5.45
N ARG A 47 3.33 20.95 -4.62
CA ARG A 47 4.69 20.94 -5.14
C ARG A 47 4.97 19.62 -5.83
N PRO A 48 5.85 19.61 -6.85
CA PRO A 48 6.35 18.36 -7.40
C PRO A 48 6.98 17.55 -6.27
N GLY A 49 6.62 16.27 -6.17
CA GLY A 49 7.09 15.36 -5.11
C GLY A 49 6.18 15.23 -3.87
N ASP A 50 5.30 16.18 -3.55
CA ASP A 50 4.40 16.05 -2.38
C ASP A 50 3.43 14.88 -2.55
N ARG A 51 2.97 14.70 -3.78
CA ARG A 51 2.08 13.61 -4.17
C ARG A 51 2.77 12.25 -4.07
N THR A 52 4.03 12.17 -4.48
CA THR A 52 4.81 10.94 -4.38
C THR A 52 5.12 10.61 -2.92
N ALA A 53 5.41 11.63 -2.09
CA ALA A 53 5.58 11.45 -0.65
C ALA A 53 4.28 10.93 0.01
N LEU A 54 3.11 11.44 -0.41
CA LEU A 54 1.82 10.93 0.05
C LEU A 54 1.63 9.45 -0.33
N VAL A 55 1.99 9.07 -1.56
CA VAL A 55 1.95 7.66 -2.01
C VAL A 55 2.87 6.79 -1.16
N ASP A 56 4.09 7.26 -0.91
CA ASP A 56 5.08 6.55 -0.10
C ASP A 56 4.56 6.32 1.33
N GLU A 57 4.03 7.36 1.98
CA GLU A 57 3.45 7.25 3.33
C GLU A 57 2.24 6.31 3.36
N VAL A 58 1.35 6.37 2.36
CA VAL A 58 0.20 5.48 2.26
C VAL A 58 0.64 4.02 2.09
N MET A 59 1.63 3.76 1.25
CA MET A 59 2.16 2.42 1.00
C MET A 59 2.93 1.84 2.19
N ASP A 60 3.50 2.69 3.05
CA ASP A 60 4.20 2.25 4.27
C ASP A 60 3.23 1.89 5.42
N LEU A 61 1.94 2.24 5.30
CA LEU A 61 0.96 1.91 6.32
C LEU A 61 0.83 0.39 6.50
N PRO A 62 0.80 -0.10 7.76
CA PRO A 62 0.72 -1.52 8.05
C PRO A 62 -0.57 -2.15 7.51
N GLU A 63 -1.64 -1.36 7.41
CA GLU A 63 -2.94 -1.76 6.88
C GLU A 63 -2.90 -2.05 5.37
N VAL A 64 -2.10 -1.28 4.62
CA VAL A 64 -1.89 -1.47 3.19
C VAL A 64 -0.96 -2.66 2.96
N ARG A 65 0.13 -2.75 3.73
CA ARG A 65 1.09 -3.86 3.65
C ARG A 65 0.50 -5.21 4.07
N ALA A 66 -0.47 -5.22 4.98
CA ALA A 66 -1.19 -6.43 5.38
C ALA A 66 -2.26 -6.88 4.36
N SER A 67 -2.53 -6.06 3.34
CA SER A 67 -3.48 -6.37 2.27
C SER A 67 -2.74 -7.02 1.10
N ASP A 68 -3.39 -7.96 0.41
CA ASP A 68 -2.85 -8.57 -0.81
C ASP A 68 -2.95 -7.59 -2.00
N ARG A 69 -3.99 -6.76 -2.00
CA ARG A 69 -4.36 -5.91 -3.14
C ARG A 69 -4.71 -4.50 -2.70
N VAL A 70 -4.33 -3.52 -3.51
CA VAL A 70 -4.60 -2.10 -3.31
C VAL A 70 -5.32 -1.51 -4.52
N GLU A 71 -6.42 -0.80 -4.26
CA GLU A 71 -7.13 0.01 -5.25
C GLU A 71 -6.96 1.49 -4.88
N ALA A 72 -6.16 2.24 -5.65
CA ALA A 72 -5.88 3.64 -5.43
C ALA A 72 -6.64 4.54 -6.42
N ALA A 73 -7.41 5.49 -5.92
CA ALA A 73 -8.08 6.51 -6.71
C ALA A 73 -7.26 7.80 -6.73
N VAL A 74 -6.84 8.23 -7.91
CA VAL A 74 -6.08 9.47 -8.12
C VAL A 74 -6.78 10.37 -9.14
N PRO A 75 -6.62 11.71 -9.08
CA PRO A 75 -7.21 12.62 -10.06
C PRO A 75 -6.70 12.34 -11.48
N LEU A 76 -7.56 12.50 -12.48
CA LEU A 76 -7.15 12.36 -13.87
C LEU A 76 -6.14 13.47 -14.22
N GLY A 77 -4.93 13.08 -14.62
CA GLY A 77 -3.81 13.99 -14.88
C GLY A 77 -2.69 13.94 -13.82
N ASP A 78 -2.91 13.20 -12.74
CA ASP A 78 -1.93 13.03 -11.67
C ASP A 78 -0.91 11.92 -11.99
N ALA A 79 -0.07 12.17 -12.99
CA ALA A 79 0.90 11.19 -13.49
C ALA A 79 1.95 10.82 -12.43
N GLU A 80 2.39 11.78 -11.62
CA GLU A 80 3.38 11.56 -10.55
C GLU A 80 2.90 10.49 -9.56
N SER A 81 1.66 10.59 -9.06
CA SER A 81 1.12 9.58 -8.14
C SER A 81 1.01 8.22 -8.82
N VAL A 82 0.53 8.19 -10.07
CA VAL A 82 0.38 6.94 -10.84
C VAL A 82 1.73 6.27 -11.05
N GLU A 83 2.75 7.01 -11.47
CA GLU A 83 4.09 6.46 -11.69
C GLU A 83 4.67 5.92 -10.40
N ARG A 84 4.57 6.68 -9.30
CA ARG A 84 5.06 6.24 -7.99
C ARG A 84 4.34 5.00 -7.47
N LEU A 85 3.03 4.92 -7.66
CA LEU A 85 2.24 3.73 -7.31
C LEU A 85 2.72 2.50 -8.10
N ARG A 86 2.96 2.64 -9.40
CA ARG A 86 3.47 1.56 -10.26
C ARG A 86 4.88 1.11 -9.88
N GLU A 87 5.72 2.00 -9.38
CA GLU A 87 7.06 1.62 -8.88
C GLU A 87 7.01 0.81 -7.58
N ARG A 88 5.97 1.02 -6.76
CA ARG A 88 5.83 0.39 -5.43
C ARG A 88 4.87 -0.79 -5.38
N THR A 89 4.20 -1.10 -6.49
CA THR A 89 3.21 -2.18 -6.55
C THR A 89 3.48 -3.09 -7.74
N ASP A 90 3.03 -4.33 -7.63
CA ASP A 90 3.15 -5.34 -8.67
C ASP A 90 1.86 -5.44 -9.48
N ASP A 91 1.99 -5.80 -10.76
CA ASP A 91 0.85 -6.02 -11.67
C ASP A 91 -0.14 -4.84 -11.74
N ALA A 92 0.38 -3.61 -11.71
CA ALA A 92 -0.46 -2.40 -11.66
C ALA A 92 -1.31 -2.20 -12.93
N VAL A 93 -2.63 -2.22 -12.77
CA VAL A 93 -3.65 -2.00 -13.79
C VAL A 93 -4.31 -0.64 -13.57
N LEU A 94 -4.29 0.21 -14.60
CA LEU A 94 -4.95 1.51 -14.59
C LEU A 94 -6.29 1.44 -15.33
N ARG A 95 -7.34 1.96 -14.71
CA ARG A 95 -8.65 2.15 -15.35
C ARG A 95 -9.16 3.57 -15.12
N ALA A 96 -9.61 4.22 -16.19
CA ALA A 96 -10.25 5.52 -16.07
C ALA A 96 -11.65 5.39 -15.45
N ALA A 97 -11.97 6.26 -14.50
CA ALA A 97 -13.22 6.30 -13.76
C ALA A 97 -13.78 7.73 -13.72
N GLY A 98 -14.16 8.26 -14.89
CA GLY A 98 -14.64 9.64 -15.01
C GLY A 98 -13.51 10.64 -14.81
N SER A 99 -13.57 11.44 -13.74
CA SER A 99 -12.57 12.47 -13.41
C SER A 99 -11.38 11.94 -12.59
N THR A 100 -11.36 10.64 -12.31
CA THR A 100 -10.26 9.98 -11.60
C THR A 100 -9.77 8.78 -12.40
N THR A 101 -8.54 8.35 -12.09
CA THR A 101 -7.98 7.08 -12.52
C THR A 101 -7.91 6.17 -11.30
N LEU A 102 -8.44 4.97 -11.44
CA LEU A 102 -8.28 3.91 -10.45
C LEU A 102 -7.09 3.06 -10.87
N LEU A 103 -6.10 2.94 -9.98
CA LEU A 103 -5.01 2.00 -10.09
C LEU A 103 -5.33 0.82 -9.18
N ASP A 104 -5.31 -0.37 -9.75
CA ASP A 104 -5.50 -1.62 -9.05
C ASP A 104 -4.21 -2.41 -9.18
N ALA A 105 -3.60 -2.79 -8.06
CA ALA A 105 -2.31 -3.46 -8.05
C ALA A 105 -2.17 -4.41 -6.87
N ASN A 106 -1.22 -5.34 -6.97
CA ASN A 106 -0.84 -6.22 -5.89
C ASN A 106 0.17 -5.51 -4.98
N VAL A 107 -0.03 -5.63 -3.67
CA VAL A 107 0.91 -5.08 -2.70
C VAL A 107 2.08 -6.07 -2.58
N PRO A 108 3.33 -5.64 -2.81
CA PRO A 108 4.48 -6.52 -2.67
C PRO A 108 4.54 -6.98 -1.22
N GLN A 109 4.37 -8.28 -1.01
CA GLN A 109 4.60 -8.89 0.28
C GLN A 109 6.12 -8.93 0.45
N ASP A 110 6.67 -8.16 1.38
CA ASP A 110 8.09 -8.26 1.71
C ASP A 110 8.41 -9.72 2.06
N ASP A 111 9.07 -10.42 1.14
CA ASP A 111 9.60 -11.78 1.30
C ASP A 111 10.62 -11.88 2.47
N GLU A 112 10.87 -10.78 3.18
CA GLU A 112 11.56 -10.72 4.48
C GLU A 112 10.85 -11.53 5.58
N HIS A 113 9.59 -11.95 5.41
CA HIS A 113 8.97 -12.97 6.29
C HIS A 113 9.18 -14.42 5.81
N ARG A 114 9.57 -14.66 4.55
CA ARG A 114 9.87 -16.02 4.04
C ARG A 114 11.29 -16.48 4.41
N ARG A 115 12.21 -15.56 4.69
CA ARG A 115 13.58 -15.90 5.15
C ARG A 115 13.71 -16.36 6.60
N ALA A 116 12.63 -16.39 7.38
CA ALA A 116 12.60 -16.92 8.75
C ALA A 116 12.02 -18.34 8.85
N GLN A 117 11.94 -19.10 7.75
CA GLN A 117 11.69 -20.54 7.82
C GLN A 117 13.04 -21.26 7.92
N PRO A 118 13.45 -21.78 9.08
CA PRO A 118 14.62 -22.65 9.13
C PRO A 118 14.35 -23.87 8.23
N PRO A 119 15.34 -24.34 7.45
CA PRO A 119 15.17 -25.58 6.71
C PRO A 119 14.89 -26.70 7.71
N THR A 120 13.64 -27.17 7.74
CA THR A 120 13.23 -28.34 8.52
C THR A 120 13.27 -29.54 7.60
N GLY A 121 14.11 -30.52 7.97
CA GLY A 121 14.30 -31.81 7.31
C GLY A 121 15.79 -32.03 7.04
N ASP A 122 16.51 -32.90 7.74
CA ASP A 122 16.19 -34.32 7.96
C ASP A 122 16.90 -34.89 9.22
N GLN A 123 16.26 -35.88 9.87
CA GLN A 123 16.71 -36.61 11.08
C GLN A 123 17.74 -37.74 10.73
N PRO A 124 17.87 -38.85 11.49
CA PRO A 124 18.73 -39.08 12.66
C PRO A 124 19.80 -40.20 12.44
N ALA A 125 20.85 -40.24 13.29
CA ALA A 125 21.63 -41.46 13.58
C ALA A 125 22.24 -41.27 14.97
N ASP A 126 21.71 -41.87 16.03
CA ASP A 126 21.93 -43.29 16.38
C ASP A 126 23.40 -43.72 16.29
N ALA A 127 24.11 -43.51 17.39
CA ALA A 127 25.19 -44.34 17.90
C ALA A 127 25.36 -43.89 19.36
N GLY A 128 24.94 -44.65 20.36
CA GLY A 128 25.38 -46.02 20.57
C GLY A 128 26.52 -45.96 21.59
N ASP A 129 26.11 -46.07 22.85
CA ASP A 129 26.94 -46.30 24.04
C ASP A 129 27.71 -47.64 23.91
N GLU A 130 29.05 -47.60 24.03
CA GLU A 130 29.99 -48.69 24.40
C GLU A 130 31.43 -48.16 24.13
N SER A 131 32.46 -48.22 24.97
CA SER A 131 32.76 -48.80 26.29
C SER A 131 33.87 -47.95 26.96
#